data_AF-A0A285SWT1-F1
#
_entry.id   AF-A0A285SWT1-F1
#
_cell.length_a   1.000
_cell.length_b   1.000
_cell.length_c   1.000
_cell.angle_alpha   90.00
_cell.angle_beta   90.00
_cell.angle_gamma   90.00
#
_symmetry.space_group_name_H-M   'P 1'
#
loop_
_entity.id
_entity.type
_entity.pdbx_description
1 polymer ?
#
loop_
_entity_poly.entity_id
_entity_poly.type
_entity_poly.pdbx_seq_one_letter_code
_entity_poly.pdbx_strand_id
1 'polypeptide(L)' 'MSKRQENIELALKNIEKMIQNISYGSITLVIQDQHVVQIDKNEKIRIK' A
#
# COMPACT_ATOMS: atom_id res chain seq x y z
N MET A 1 4.80 21.62 -0.13
CA MET A 1 3.80 20.57 0.12
C MET A 1 3.67 20.38 1.62
N SER A 2 2.47 20.18 2.17
CA SER A 2 2.36 19.84 3.60
C SER A 2 2.93 18.42 3.82
N LYS A 3 3.56 18.16 4.98
CA LYS A 3 4.12 16.84 5.31
C LYS A 3 3.09 15.70 5.17
N ARG A 4 1.82 16.02 5.44
CA ARG A 4 0.69 15.10 5.27
C ARG A 4 0.44 14.76 3.80
N GLN A 5 0.46 15.76 2.91
CA GLN A 5 0.24 15.53 1.49
C GLN A 5 1.33 14.64 0.89
N GLU A 6 2.59 14.89 1.27
CA GLU A 6 3.74 14.09 0.85
C GLU A 6 3.63 12.62 1.31
N ASN A 7 3.18 12.39 2.54
CA ASN A 7 2.93 11.03 3.06
C ASN A 7 1.88 10.29 2.22
N ILE A 8 0.78 10.96 1.87
CA ILE A 8 -0.28 10.37 1.06
C ILE A 8 0.21 10.06 -0.35
N GLU A 9 0.91 11.00 -0.99
CA GLU A 9 1.48 10.79 -2.33
C GLU A 9 2.48 9.62 -2.35
N LEU A 10 3.35 9.54 -1.35
CA LEU A 10 4.31 8.44 -1.24
C LEU A 10 3.59 7.10 -1.04
N ALA A 11 2.57 7.05 -0.20
CA ALA A 11 1.77 5.85 0.02
C ALA A 11 1.06 5.40 -1.26
N LEU A 12 0.41 6.31 -1.99
CA LEU A 12 -0.26 6.01 -3.25
C LEU A 12 0.71 5.45 -4.30
N LYS A 13 1.90 6.08 -4.44
CA LYS A 13 2.94 5.61 -5.36
C LYS A 13 3.44 4.22 -5.01
N ASN A 14 3.55 3.89 -3.72
CA ASN A 14 3.96 2.55 -3.28
C ASN A 14 2.85 1.52 -3.53
N ILE A 15 1.60 1.86 -3.24
CA ILE A 15 0.44 0.99 -3.50
C ILE A 15 0.32 0.68 -5.00
N GLU A 16 0.47 1.69 -5.86
CA GLU A 16 0.44 1.51 -7.32
C GLU A 16 1.47 0.48 -7.78
N LYS A 17 2.73 0.61 -7.33
CA LYS A 17 3.79 -0.37 -7.61
C LYS A 17 3.48 -1.76 -7.07
N MET A 18 2.89 -1.85 -5.88
CA MET A 18 2.53 -3.14 -5.29
C MET A 18 1.42 -3.84 -6.08
N ILE A 19 0.40 -3.10 -6.52
CA ILE A 19 -0.71 -3.62 -7.34
C ILE A 19 -0.18 -4.16 -8.67
N GLN A 20 0.73 -3.43 -9.33
CA GLN A 20 1.33 -3.85 -10.60
C GLN A 20 2.07 -5.20 -10.52
N ASN A 21 2.55 -5.58 -9.34
CA ASN A 21 3.34 -6.79 -9.12
C ASN A 21 2.56 -7.92 -8.44
N ILE A 22 1.32 -7.69 -7.99
CA ILE A 22 0.54 -8.71 -7.27
C ILE A 22 -0.15 -9.64 -8.28
N SER A 23 0.14 -10.93 -8.21
CA SER A 23 -0.56 -11.92 -9.06
C SER A 23 -1.89 -12.36 -8.43
N TYR A 24 -1.87 -12.67 -7.13
CA TYR A 24 -3.05 -12.99 -6.34
C TYR A 24 -2.76 -12.68 -4.88
N GLY A 25 -3.57 -11.83 -4.25
CA GLY A 25 -3.25 -11.34 -2.92
C GLY A 25 -4.15 -10.19 -2.47
N SER A 26 -3.75 -9.53 -1.39
CA SER A 26 -4.41 -8.35 -0.82
C SER A 26 -3.38 -7.35 -0.32
N ILE A 27 -3.67 -6.07 -0.48
CA ILE A 27 -2.90 -4.97 0.12
C ILE A 27 -3.78 -4.35 1.20
N THR A 28 -3.24 -4.16 2.41
CA THR A 28 -3.92 -3.53 3.54
C THR A 28 -3.21 -2.23 3.89
N LEU A 29 -3.98 -1.15 3.99
CA LEU A 29 -3.49 0.17 4.35
C LEU A 29 -3.97 0.52 5.77
N VAL A 30 -3.05 0.95 6.63
CA VAL A 30 -3.39 1.43 7.97
C VAL A 30 -3.17 2.93 8.03
N ILE A 31 -4.22 3.65 8.43
CA ILE A 31 -4.23 5.11 8.56
C ILE A 31 -4.48 5.45 10.02
N GLN A 32 -3.63 6.30 10.59
CA GLN A 32 -3.77 6.83 11.96
C GLN A 32 -3.49 8.33 11.93
N ASP A 33 -4.26 9.11 12.69
CA ASP A 33 -4.12 10.56 12.78
C ASP A 33 -3.99 11.26 11.42
N GLN A 34 -4.76 10.79 10.43
CA GLN A 34 -4.77 11.29 9.05
C GLN A 34 -3.47 11.09 8.26
N HIS A 35 -2.60 10.18 8.71
CA HIS A 35 -1.37 9.75 8.04
C HIS A 35 -1.40 8.26 7.75
N VAL A 36 -0.84 7.86 6.61
CA VAL A 36 -0.56 6.46 6.33
C VAL A 36 0.64 6.04 7.18
N VAL A 37 0.42 5.06 8.05
CA VAL A 37 1.43 4.55 8.98
C VAL A 37 1.95 3.17 8.57
N GLN A 38 1.18 2.38 7.83
CA GLN A 38 1.57 1.03 7.41
C GLN A 38 0.91 0.62 6.09
N ILE A 39 1.65 -0.15 5.30
CA ILE A 39 1.18 -0.81 4.07
C ILE A 39 1.62 -2.27 4.13
N ASP A 40 0.68 -3.20 4.26
CA ASP A 40 0.95 -4.63 4.23
C ASP A 40 0.54 -5.24 2.89
N LYS A 41 1.42 -6.07 2.32
CA LYS A 41 1.14 -6.84 1.10
C LYS A 41 1.15 -8.32 1.44
N ASN A 42 0.00 -8.98 1.24
CA ASN A 42 -0.13 -10.42 1.37
C ASN A 42 -0.31 -11.05 -0.01
N GLU A 43 0.60 -11.92 -0.42
CA GLU A 43 0.47 -12.71 -1.64
C GLU A 43 0.09 -14.15 -1.32
N LYS A 44 -0.81 -14.71 -2.11
CA LYS A 44 -1.27 -16.08 -2.01
C LYS A 44 -0.77 -16.83 -3.23
N ILE A 45 0.10 -17.81 -3.02
CA ILE A 45 0.54 -18.74 -4.08
C ILE A 45 -0.48 -19.88 -4.12
N ARG A 46 -1.18 -20.03 -5.25
CA ARG A 46 -2.08 -21.17 -5.48
C ARG A 46 -1.36 -22.22 -6.31
N ILE A 47 -1.05 -23.34 -5.69
CA ILE A 47 -0.56 -24.54 -6.37
C ILE A 47 -1.80 -25.38 -6.73
N LYS A 48 -1.90 -25.83 -7.98
CA LYS A 48 -2.93 -26.78 -8.43
C LYS A 48 -2.38 -28.19 -8.38
#